data_AF-A0AAV6YJQ1-F1
#
_entry.id   AF-A0AAV6YJQ1-F1
#
_cell.length_a   1.000
_cell.length_b   1.000
_cell.length_c   1.000
_cell.angle_alpha   90.00
_cell.angle_beta   90.00
_cell.angle_gamma   90.00
#
_symmetry.space_group_name_H-M   'P 1'
#
loop_
_entity.id
_entity.type
_entity.pdbx_description
1 polymer ?
#
loop_
_entity_poly.entity_id
_entity_poly.type
_entity_poly.pdbx_seq_one_letter_code
_entity_poly.pdbx_strand_id
1 'polypeptide(L)'
;MVVLNFAGDEENYKFLVSTSFVHVDDVARAHIFLFEYTEAKGRYICSAVDVTIDKLSEFLSARYTKYQTPTPDSLRGIQPVKTSGLSSRKLLEARFTYRYGLEEMFDGAIQSCKEKGFL
;
A
#
# COMPACT_ATOMS: atom_id res chain seq x y z
N MET A 1 5.81 -1.70 -5.90
CA MET A 1 5.40 -0.74 -6.94
C MET A 1 3.90 -0.84 -7.09
N VAL A 2 3.16 0.01 -6.36
CA VAL A 2 1.72 0.15 -6.60
C VAL A 2 1.61 1.10 -7.79
N VAL A 3 1.18 0.58 -8.93
CA VAL A 3 0.82 1.42 -10.08
C VAL A 3 -0.54 2.01 -9.73
N LEU A 4 -0.54 3.25 -9.27
CA LEU A 4 -1.77 4.02 -9.07
C LEU A 4 -2.25 4.49 -10.44
N ASN A 5 -2.92 3.60 -11.17
CA ASN A 5 -3.70 4.01 -12.32
C ASN A 5 -5.05 4.50 -11.80
N PHE A 6 -5.14 5.79 -11.50
CA PHE A 6 -6.38 6.43 -11.00
C PHE A 6 -7.53 6.41 -12.03
N ALA A 7 -7.27 5.96 -13.26
CA ALA A 7 -8.23 5.73 -14.34
C ALA A 7 -8.38 4.24 -14.71
N GLY A 8 -7.94 3.32 -13.84
CA GLY A 8 -7.97 1.89 -14.09
C GLY A 8 -9.38 1.31 -14.14
N ASP A 9 -9.58 0.38 -15.08
CA ASP A 9 -10.78 -0.41 -15.35
C ASP A 9 -11.53 -0.82 -14.07
N GLU A 10 -12.85 -0.65 -14.02
CA GLU A 10 -13.69 -0.85 -12.82
C GLU A 10 -13.52 -2.24 -12.20
N GLU A 11 -13.12 -3.21 -13.02
CA GLU A 11 -12.77 -4.58 -12.64
C GLU A 11 -11.66 -4.67 -11.58
N ASN A 12 -10.69 -3.75 -11.57
CA ASN A 12 -9.55 -3.82 -10.66
C ASN A 12 -9.93 -3.46 -9.21
N TYR A 13 -10.99 -2.67 -9.02
CA TYR A 13 -11.46 -2.29 -7.68
C TYR A 13 -11.97 -3.48 -6.87
N LYS A 14 -12.37 -4.59 -7.52
CA LYS A 14 -12.79 -5.84 -6.86
C LYS A 14 -11.67 -6.47 -6.01
N PHE A 15 -10.40 -6.25 -6.40
CA PHE A 15 -9.23 -6.77 -5.69
C PHE A 15 -8.73 -5.85 -4.57
N LEU A 16 -9.22 -4.61 -4.51
CA LEU A 16 -8.70 -3.59 -3.59
C LEU A 16 -9.37 -3.62 -2.20
N VAL A 17 -10.24 -4.59 -1.92
CA VAL A 17 -11.05 -4.57 -0.69
C VAL A 17 -10.25 -4.77 0.59
N SER A 18 -9.11 -5.44 0.53
CA SER A 18 -8.05 -5.19 1.50
C SER A 18 -6.72 -5.17 0.77
N THR A 19 -6.16 -3.97 0.64
CA THR A 19 -4.87 -3.77 -0.01
C THR A 19 -3.82 -3.57 1.04
N SER A 20 -2.78 -4.40 0.98
CA SER A 20 -1.60 -4.31 1.83
C SER A 20 -0.55 -3.39 1.21
N PHE A 21 -0.04 -2.44 1.98
CA PHE A 21 0.95 -1.46 1.56
C PHE A 21 2.22 -1.56 2.41
N VAL A 22 3.34 -1.29 1.77
CA VAL A 22 4.64 -1.11 2.41
C VAL A 22 5.45 -0.10 1.61
N HIS A 23 6.17 0.77 2.31
CA HIS A 23 7.03 1.77 1.69
C HIS A 23 8.24 1.09 1.05
N VAL A 24 8.67 1.57 -0.12
CA VAL A 24 9.79 0.95 -0.87
C VAL A 24 11.09 0.96 -0.05
N ASP A 25 11.34 2.01 0.72
CA ASP A 25 12.50 2.09 1.61
C ASP A 25 12.38 1.10 2.79
N ASP A 26 11.17 0.87 3.31
CA ASP A 26 10.97 -0.17 4.33
C ASP A 26 11.18 -1.58 3.78
N VAL A 27 10.85 -1.82 2.50
CA VAL A 27 11.21 -3.08 1.82
C VAL A 27 12.73 -3.24 1.73
N ALA A 28 13.45 -2.21 1.28
CA ALA A 28 14.92 -2.26 1.19
C ALA A 28 15.56 -2.48 2.57
N ARG A 29 15.09 -1.75 3.59
CA ARG A 29 15.52 -1.94 4.98
C ARG A 29 15.22 -3.34 5.49
N ALA A 30 14.07 -3.92 5.17
CA ALA A 30 13.71 -5.28 5.57
C ALA A 30 14.64 -6.32 4.94
N HIS A 31 15.08 -6.11 3.69
CA HIS A 31 16.07 -6.98 3.04
C HIS A 31 17.42 -6.94 3.77
N ILE A 32 17.94 -5.75 4.06
CA ILE A 32 19.21 -5.59 4.81
C ILE A 32 19.07 -6.21 6.21
N PHE A 33 17.99 -5.89 6.91
CA PHE A 33 17.72 -6.40 8.24
C PHE A 33 17.68 -7.93 8.29
N LEU A 34 16.95 -8.58 7.37
CA LEU A 34 16.87 -10.05 7.33
C LEU A 34 18.15 -10.72 6.85
N PHE A 35 18.98 -10.03 6.07
CA PHE A 35 20.31 -10.49 5.71
C PHE A 35 21.25 -10.49 6.93
N GLU A 36 21.17 -9.49 7.79
CA GLU A 36 22.00 -9.36 9.00
C GLU A 36 21.49 -10.18 10.19
N TYR A 37 20.19 -10.48 10.22
CA TYR A 37 19.55 -11.24 11.30
C TYR A 37 19.86 -12.74 11.20
N THR A 38 20.76 -13.24 12.07
CA THR A 38 21.28 -14.62 12.00
C THR A 38 20.23 -15.72 12.17
N GLU A 39 19.13 -15.43 12.88
CA GLU A 39 18.03 -16.39 13.09
C GLU A 39 16.97 -16.34 11.97
N ALA A 40 17.20 -15.55 10.91
CA ALA A 40 16.28 -15.46 9.78
C ALA A 40 16.12 -16.83 9.10
N LYS A 41 14.89 -17.36 9.06
CA LYS A 41 14.59 -18.64 8.41
C LYS A 41 13.32 -18.60 7.57
N GLY A 42 13.44 -18.97 6.30
CA GLY A 42 12.31 -19.10 5.39
C GLY A 42 11.68 -17.76 5.04
N ARG A 43 10.35 -17.75 4.86
CA ARG A 43 9.62 -16.58 4.34
C ARG A 43 9.27 -15.57 5.44
N TYR A 44 9.35 -14.29 5.09
CA TYR A 44 8.88 -13.16 5.89
C TYR A 44 7.95 -12.30 5.04
N ILE A 45 6.80 -11.92 5.61
CA ILE A 45 5.89 -10.95 4.99
C ILE A 45 6.35 -9.56 5.43
N CYS A 46 6.44 -8.65 4.46
CA CYS A 46 6.77 -7.24 4.65
C CYS A 46 5.60 -6.39 4.14
N SER A 47 4.61 -6.20 5.02
CA SER A 47 3.39 -5.41 4.83
C SER A 47 3.16 -4.54 6.08
N ALA A 48 3.10 -3.22 5.92
CA ALA A 48 3.03 -2.28 7.03
C ALA A 48 1.58 -1.84 7.33
N VAL A 49 0.79 -1.61 6.28
CA VAL A 49 -0.54 -1.01 6.37
C VAL A 49 -1.52 -1.86 5.60
N ASP A 50 -2.61 -2.26 6.25
CA ASP A 50 -3.78 -2.84 5.59
C ASP A 50 -4.89 -1.79 5.59
N VAL A 51 -5.39 -1.45 4.40
CA VAL A 51 -6.47 -0.46 4.24
C VAL A 51 -7.52 -0.99 3.28
N THR A 52 -8.78 -0.72 3.61
CA THR A 52 -9.93 -1.03 2.76
C THR A 52 -10.04 0.00 1.63
N ILE A 53 -10.66 -0.38 0.52
CA ILE A 53 -10.82 0.54 -0.63
C ILE A 53 -11.58 1.82 -0.26
N ASP A 54 -12.61 1.71 0.59
CA ASP A 54 -13.39 2.83 1.14
C ASP A 54 -12.52 3.81 1.93
N LYS A 55 -11.72 3.32 2.87
CA LYS A 55 -10.78 4.15 3.63
C LYS A 55 -9.66 4.73 2.76
N LEU A 56 -9.21 3.97 1.76
CA LEU A 56 -8.21 4.45 0.81
C LEU A 56 -8.78 5.58 -0.06
N SER A 57 -10.00 5.42 -0.57
CA SER A 57 -10.72 6.46 -1.32
C SER A 57 -10.90 7.74 -0.48
N GLU A 58 -11.30 7.61 0.78
CA GLU A 58 -11.42 8.75 1.70
C GLU A 58 -10.07 9.44 1.91
N PHE A 59 -9.02 8.67 2.24
CA PHE A 59 -7.66 9.17 2.41
C PHE A 59 -7.17 9.96 1.18
N LEU A 60 -7.33 9.37 -0.02
CA LEU A 60 -6.89 9.98 -1.26
C LEU A 60 -7.67 11.26 -1.58
N SER A 61 -9.00 11.23 -1.42
CA SER A 61 -9.88 12.36 -1.73
C SER A 61 -9.62 13.54 -0.79
N ALA A 62 -9.36 13.26 0.49
CA ALA A 62 -9.06 14.29 1.48
C ALA A 62 -7.68 14.94 1.26
N ARG A 63 -6.66 14.14 0.93
CA ARG A 63 -5.27 14.62 0.82
C ARG A 63 -4.93 15.17 -0.56
N TYR A 64 -5.49 14.61 -1.62
CA TYR A 64 -5.10 14.88 -3.01
C TYR A 64 -6.25 15.47 -3.82
N THR A 65 -6.88 16.52 -3.29
CA THR A 65 -8.09 17.18 -3.83
C THR A 65 -7.98 17.68 -5.28
N LYS A 66 -6.76 17.82 -5.82
CA LYS A 66 -6.52 18.22 -7.21
C LYS A 66 -6.76 17.09 -8.23
N TYR A 67 -6.86 15.85 -7.76
CA TYR A 67 -7.07 14.68 -8.61
C TYR A 67 -8.50 14.18 -8.47
N GLN A 68 -9.08 13.73 -9.57
CA GLN A 68 -10.33 12.99 -9.52
C GLN A 68 -10.04 11.62 -8.91
N THR A 69 -10.54 11.41 -7.70
CA THR A 69 -10.52 10.12 -7.01
C THR A 69 -11.90 9.48 -7.11
N PRO A 70 -11.99 8.15 -7.21
CA PRO A 70 -13.27 7.46 -7.10
C PRO A 70 -13.93 7.82 -5.77
N THR A 71 -15.19 8.21 -5.80
CA THR A 71 -15.97 8.47 -4.58
C THR A 71 -16.47 7.15 -3.99
N PRO A 72 -16.76 7.09 -2.68
CA PRO A 72 -17.41 5.93 -2.09
C PRO A 72 -18.68 5.51 -2.84
N ASP A 73 -19.39 6.47 -3.45
CA ASP A 73 -20.58 6.23 -4.26
C ASP A 73 -20.28 5.52 -5.59
N SER A 74 -19.19 5.87 -6.26
CA SER A 74 -18.74 5.15 -7.47
C SER A 74 -18.28 3.72 -7.20
N LEU A 75 -18.01 3.37 -5.94
CA LEU A 75 -17.60 2.03 -5.52
C LEU A 75 -18.79 1.17 -5.07
N ARG A 76 -20.02 1.71 -5.03
CA ARG A 76 -21.22 0.96 -4.64
C ARG A 76 -21.51 -0.15 -5.66
N GLY A 77 -21.62 -1.39 -5.18
CA GLY A 77 -21.93 -2.56 -6.00
C GLY A 77 -20.72 -3.38 -6.43
N ILE A 78 -19.51 -2.89 -6.19
CA ILE A 78 -18.28 -3.68 -6.38
C ILE A 78 -18.19 -4.71 -5.26
N GLN A 79 -18.42 -5.98 -5.61
CA GLN A 79 -18.31 -7.07 -4.65
C GLN A 79 -16.84 -7.39 -4.36
N PRO A 80 -16.43 -7.33 -3.09
CA PRO A 80 -15.09 -7.70 -2.68
C PRO A 80 -14.69 -9.12 -3.05
N VAL A 81 -13.50 -9.29 -3.63
CA VAL A 81 -12.80 -10.56 -3.46
C VAL A 81 -12.32 -10.61 -2.02
N LYS A 82 -12.87 -11.56 -1.25
CA LYS A 82 -12.49 -11.75 0.15
C LYS A 82 -11.06 -12.29 0.23
N THR A 83 -10.11 -11.42 0.53
CA THR A 83 -8.72 -11.79 0.79
C THR A 83 -8.46 -11.81 2.30
N SER A 84 -7.64 -12.78 2.75
CA SER A 84 -7.09 -12.77 4.10
C SER A 84 -5.99 -11.72 4.15
N GLY A 85 -6.00 -10.83 5.15
CA GLY A 85 -4.94 -9.83 5.33
C GLY A 85 -3.54 -10.44 5.47
N LEU A 86 -2.50 -9.67 5.11
CA LEU A 86 -1.11 -10.12 5.21
C LEU A 86 -0.54 -9.79 6.60
N SER A 87 -0.12 -10.81 7.35
CA SER A 87 0.47 -10.60 8.66
C SER A 87 2.00 -10.51 8.61
N SER A 88 2.55 -9.34 8.94
CA SER A 88 3.99 -9.13 9.14
C SER A 88 4.49 -9.51 10.53
N ARG A 89 3.68 -10.23 11.32
CA ARG A 89 4.00 -10.52 12.73
C ARG A 89 5.39 -11.14 12.91
N LYS A 90 5.74 -12.10 12.05
CA LYS A 90 7.06 -12.77 12.08
C LYS A 90 8.23 -11.79 11.88
N LEU A 91 8.07 -10.79 11.01
CA LEU A 91 9.09 -9.76 10.76
C LEU A 91 9.21 -8.81 11.96
N LEU A 92 8.08 -8.45 12.56
CA LEU A 92 8.04 -7.60 13.76
C LEU A 92 8.59 -8.31 15.00
N GLU A 93 8.32 -9.60 15.16
CA GLU A 93 8.87 -10.45 16.22
C GLU A 93 10.41 -10.54 16.13
N ALA A 94 10.96 -10.48 14.91
CA ALA A 94 12.40 -10.36 14.68
C ALA A 94 12.98 -8.98 15.08
N ARG A 95 12.15 -8.01 15.48
CA ARG A 95 12.50 -6.62 15.86
C ARG A 95 12.70 -5.66 14.70
N PHE A 96 12.24 -5.99 13.49
CA PHE A 96 12.13 -5.01 12.43
C PHE A 96 11.08 -3.94 12.78
N THR A 97 11.34 -2.69 12.42
CA THR A 97 10.41 -1.57 12.58
C THR A 97 10.18 -0.85 11.26
N TYR A 98 8.91 -0.68 10.89
CA TYR A 98 8.51 0.19 9.78
C TYR A 98 8.77 1.65 10.15
N ARG A 99 9.20 2.45 9.18
CA ARG A 99 9.47 3.89 9.38
C ARG A 99 8.44 4.79 8.71
N TYR A 100 7.69 4.26 7.74
CA TYR A 100 6.83 5.07 6.89
C TYR A 100 5.39 4.55 6.92
N GLY A 101 4.45 5.48 6.93
CA GLY A 101 3.02 5.23 6.85
C GLY A 101 2.47 5.45 5.44
N LEU A 102 1.14 5.43 5.34
CA LEU A 102 0.43 5.59 4.07
C LEU A 102 0.68 6.98 3.45
N GLU A 103 0.84 8.02 4.27
CA GLU A 103 1.12 9.38 3.82
C GLU A 103 2.43 9.48 3.06
N GLU A 104 3.54 9.02 3.65
CA GLU A 104 4.85 9.09 3.02
C GLU A 104 4.92 8.24 1.76
N MET A 105 4.23 7.09 1.74
CA MET A 105 4.12 6.24 0.56
C MET A 105 3.49 6.96 -0.63
N PHE A 106 2.33 7.59 -0.42
CA PHE A 106 1.59 8.23 -1.50
C PHE A 106 2.18 9.59 -1.87
N ASP A 107 2.64 10.39 -0.91
CA ASP A 107 3.27 11.69 -1.18
C ASP A 107 4.55 11.50 -2.02
N GLY A 108 5.41 10.56 -1.61
CA GLY A 108 6.64 10.25 -2.35
C GLY A 108 6.37 9.70 -3.75
N ALA A 109 5.36 8.84 -3.91
CA ALA A 109 4.97 8.30 -5.21
C ALA A 109 4.43 9.40 -6.13
N ILE A 110 3.49 10.23 -5.66
CA ILE A 110 2.89 11.31 -6.43
C ILE A 110 3.94 12.34 -6.84
N GLN A 111 4.82 12.74 -5.93
CA GLN A 111 5.89 13.69 -6.22
C GLN A 111 6.85 13.14 -7.29
N SER A 112 7.29 11.89 -7.14
CA SER A 112 8.16 11.20 -8.12
C SER A 112 7.49 11.07 -9.50
N CYS A 113 6.18 10.82 -9.56
CA CYS A 113 5.44 10.77 -10.81
C CYS A 113 5.36 12.14 -11.49
N LYS A 114 5.08 13.22 -10.75
CA LYS A 114 5.06 14.60 -11.28
C LYS A 114 6.39 15.01 -11.88
N GLU A 115 7.48 14.78 -11.14
CA GLU A 115 8.83 15.14 -11.57
C GLU A 115 9.24 14.44 -12.88
N LYS A 116 8.67 13.26 -13.13
CA LYS A 116 8.94 12.46 -14.33
C LYS A 116 7.88 12.59 -15.42
N GLY A 117 6.86 13.43 -15.23
CA GLY A 117 5.78 13.66 -16.19
C GLY A 117 4.82 12.48 -16.36
N PHE A 118 4.70 11.61 -15.36
CA PHE A 118 3.71 10.53 -15.33
C PHE A 118 2.37 10.96 -14.71
N LEU A 119 2.33 12.11 -14.05
CA LEU A 119 1.14 12.68 -13.38
C LEU A 119 1.15 14.21 -13.43
#